data_AF-E5WZF0-F1
#
_entry.id   AF-E5WZF0-F1
#
_cell.length_a   1.000
_cell.length_b   1.000
_cell.length_c   1.000
_cell.angle_alpha   90.00
_cell.angle_beta   90.00
_cell.angle_gamma   90.00
#
_symmetry.space_group_name_H-M   'P 1'
#
loop_
_entity.id
_entity.type
_entity.pdbx_description
1 polymer ?
#
loop_
_entity_poly.entity_id
_entity_poly.type
_entity_poly.pdbx_seq_one_letter_code
_entity_poly.pdbx_strand_id
1 'polypeptide(L)'
;MKLSQPALSLLEETIKQAIGKYTCGCEQTIVTDIHLQANQSSGEFCIFDDDDRELSSTVIEEWMTYEGDDFYENIERILSNLLCNMKSKDTFDKLTIMKPFSFVLVDDDKETIAELLLLDDDTLLVNEELLKGLDEELDAFLKDLLEK
;
A
#
# COMPACT_ATOMS: atom_id res chain seq x y z
N MET A 1 -2.71 10.29 12.64
CA MET A 1 -1.60 9.36 13.02
C MET A 1 -0.26 9.77 12.37
N LYS A 2 0.87 9.58 13.07
CA LYS A 2 2.23 9.71 12.49
C LYS A 2 3.02 8.43 12.77
N LEU A 3 3.47 7.75 11.71
CA LEU A 3 4.31 6.55 11.83
C LEU A 3 5.80 6.91 11.90
N SER A 4 6.57 6.04 12.54
CA SER A 4 8.03 6.12 12.53
C SER A 4 8.60 5.68 11.18
N GLN A 5 9.84 6.09 10.86
CA GLN A 5 10.53 5.61 9.66
C GLN A 5 10.69 4.09 9.61
N PRO A 6 11.01 3.39 10.72
CA PRO A 6 10.98 1.93 10.75
C PRO A 6 9.62 1.34 10.37
N ALA A 7 8.51 1.87 10.88
CA ALA A 7 7.18 1.39 10.54
C ALA A 7 6.84 1.62 9.06
N LEU A 8 7.17 2.79 8.50
CA LEU A 8 6.99 3.07 7.08
C LEU A 8 7.83 2.13 6.20
N SER A 9 9.07 1.85 6.61
CA SER A 9 9.95 0.91 5.91
C SER A 9 9.38 -0.51 5.94
N LEU A 10 8.83 -0.92 7.08
CA LEU A 10 8.22 -2.24 7.26
C LEU A 10 6.98 -2.42 6.39
N LEU A 11 6.14 -1.38 6.26
CA LEU A 11 5.03 -1.37 5.30
C LEU A 11 5.55 -1.51 3.86
N GLU A 12 6.56 -0.72 3.46
CA GLU A 12 7.12 -0.76 2.10
C GLU A 12 7.71 -2.14 1.76
N GLU A 13 8.46 -2.72 2.69
CA GLU A 13 9.04 -4.05 2.55
C GLU A 13 7.98 -5.14 2.45
N THR A 14 6.91 -5.04 3.25
CA THR A 14 5.80 -6.01 3.22
C THR A 14 5.07 -5.96 1.88
N ILE A 15 4.82 -4.76 1.33
CA ILE A 15 4.26 -4.60 -0.02
C ILE A 15 5.20 -5.18 -1.08
N LYS A 16 6.51 -4.90 -1.00
CA LYS A 16 7.51 -5.49 -1.91
C LYS A 16 7.54 -7.01 -1.85
N GLN A 17 7.38 -7.61 -0.67
CA GLN A 17 7.31 -9.06 -0.50
C GLN A 17 6.06 -9.64 -1.16
N ALA A 18 4.89 -8.99 -1.01
CA ALA A 18 3.65 -9.42 -1.65
C ALA A 18 3.76 -9.36 -3.18
N ILE A 19 4.13 -8.21 -3.74
CA ILE A 19 4.20 -8.06 -5.19
C ILE A 19 5.33 -8.91 -5.81
N GLY A 20 6.36 -9.24 -5.01
CA GLY A 20 7.44 -10.15 -5.40
C GLY A 20 6.92 -11.53 -5.85
N LYS A 21 5.75 -11.97 -5.36
CA LYS A 21 5.08 -13.20 -5.80
C LYS A 21 4.70 -13.18 -7.29
N TYR A 22 4.53 -11.98 -7.87
CA TYR A 22 4.10 -11.78 -9.26
C TYR A 22 5.24 -11.37 -10.21
N THR A 23 6.50 -11.59 -9.82
CA THR A 23 7.67 -11.24 -10.66
C THR A 23 8.21 -12.43 -11.48
N CYS A 24 7.64 -13.63 -11.32
CA CYS A 24 8.10 -14.83 -12.01
C CYS A 24 7.54 -14.89 -13.44
N GLY A 25 8.38 -14.58 -14.44
CA GLY A 25 8.03 -14.43 -15.85
C GLY A 25 7.64 -15.70 -16.63
N CYS A 26 7.02 -16.68 -15.97
CA CYS A 26 6.53 -17.88 -16.66
C CYS A 26 5.15 -17.67 -17.29
N GLU A 27 4.22 -17.03 -16.58
CA GLU A 27 2.84 -16.80 -17.06
C GLU A 27 2.30 -15.49 -16.47
N GLN A 28 1.50 -14.74 -17.23
CA GLN A 28 0.79 -13.58 -16.69
C GLN A 28 -0.23 -14.07 -15.66
N THR A 29 -0.19 -13.50 -14.46
CA THR A 29 -1.14 -13.81 -13.38
C THR A 29 -2.39 -12.94 -13.56
N ILE A 30 -3.56 -13.54 -13.44
CA ILE A 30 -4.84 -12.81 -13.40
C ILE A 30 -5.12 -12.53 -11.92
N VAL A 31 -5.01 -11.28 -11.52
CA VAL A 31 -5.40 -10.75 -10.22
C VAL A 31 -6.12 -9.44 -10.50
N THR A 32 -7.34 -9.26 -9.99
CA THR A 32 -8.05 -7.98 -10.14
C THR A 32 -7.62 -6.99 -9.06
N ASP A 33 -7.50 -7.47 -7.82
CA ASP A 33 -7.29 -6.63 -6.66
C ASP A 33 -6.23 -7.24 -5.73
N ILE A 34 -5.32 -6.39 -5.24
CA ILE A 34 -4.42 -6.71 -4.15
C ILE A 34 -4.98 -6.02 -2.90
N HIS A 35 -5.49 -6.81 -1.96
CA HIS A 35 -6.12 -6.30 -0.75
C HIS A 35 -5.08 -6.01 0.32
N LEU A 36 -5.08 -4.78 0.85
CA LEU A 36 -4.28 -4.32 1.96
C LEU A 36 -5.20 -4.22 3.18
N GLN A 37 -4.97 -5.04 4.20
CA GLN A 37 -5.76 -5.07 5.42
C GLN A 37 -4.92 -4.56 6.59
N ALA A 38 -5.42 -3.54 7.29
CA ALA A 38 -4.78 -2.97 8.48
C ALA A 38 -5.70 -3.15 9.69
N ASN A 39 -5.22 -3.88 10.70
CA ASN A 39 -5.96 -4.09 11.94
C ASN A 39 -5.38 -3.23 13.07
N GLN A 40 -6.15 -2.25 13.54
CA GLN A 40 -5.73 -1.36 14.62
C GLN A 40 -5.51 -2.10 15.95
N SER A 41 -6.31 -3.12 16.23
CA SER A 41 -6.30 -3.82 17.52
C SER A 41 -5.10 -4.75 17.68
N SER A 42 -4.74 -5.50 16.63
CA SER A 42 -3.58 -6.41 16.63
C SER A 42 -2.30 -5.75 16.12
N GLY A 43 -2.42 -4.63 15.40
CA GLY A 43 -1.31 -4.01 14.67
C GLY A 43 -0.93 -4.79 13.40
N GLU A 44 -1.66 -5.84 13.03
CA GLU A 44 -1.33 -6.64 11.86
C GLU A 44 -1.64 -5.88 10.57
N PHE A 45 -0.67 -5.90 9.66
CA PHE A 45 -0.81 -5.48 8.28
C PHE A 45 -0.65 -6.70 7.39
N CYS A 46 -1.72 -7.10 6.71
CA CYS A 46 -1.76 -8.30 5.88
C CYS A 46 -2.14 -7.94 4.44
N ILE A 47 -1.48 -8.58 3.48
CA ILE A 47 -1.73 -8.36 2.05
C ILE A 47 -2.23 -9.66 1.44
N PHE A 48 -3.32 -9.59 0.69
CA PHE A 48 -3.97 -10.73 0.05
C PHE A 48 -4.13 -10.50 -1.45
N ASP A 49 -4.28 -11.59 -2.20
CA ASP A 49 -4.83 -11.54 -3.55
C ASP A 49 -6.38 -11.49 -3.53
N ASP A 50 -6.99 -11.48 -4.71
CA ASP A 50 -8.43 -11.47 -4.95
C ASP A 50 -9.12 -12.80 -4.59
N ASP A 51 -8.34 -13.87 -4.41
CA ASP A 51 -8.75 -15.20 -3.93
C ASP A 51 -8.59 -15.35 -2.40
N ASP A 52 -8.39 -14.25 -1.65
CA ASP A 52 -8.13 -14.21 -0.20
C ASP A 52 -6.87 -14.97 0.26
N ARG A 53 -5.90 -15.21 -0.63
CA ARG A 53 -4.63 -15.85 -0.24
C ARG A 53 -3.65 -14.82 0.27
N GLU A 54 -3.12 -15.06 1.46
CA GLU A 54 -2.10 -14.19 2.05
C GLU A 54 -0.80 -14.23 1.23
N LEU A 55 -0.33 -13.05 0.83
CA LEU A 55 0.89 -12.83 0.06
C LEU A 55 2.07 -12.47 0.97
N SER A 56 1.81 -11.63 1.97
CA SER A 56 2.74 -11.22 3.03
C SER A 56 2.01 -10.59 4.20
N SER A 57 2.68 -10.51 5.34
CA SER A 57 2.15 -9.88 6.55
C SER A 57 3.28 -9.33 7.43
N THR A 58 2.95 -8.36 8.27
CA THR A 58 3.84 -7.79 9.30
C THR A 58 3.04 -7.18 10.46
N VAL A 59 3.73 -6.72 11.50
CA VAL A 59 3.12 -6.04 12.66
C VAL A 59 3.64 -4.61 12.77
N ILE A 60 2.73 -3.65 12.91
CA ILE A 60 3.00 -2.23 13.14
C ILE A 60 2.60 -1.87 14.57
N GLU A 61 3.59 -1.77 15.46
CA GLU A 61 3.35 -1.56 16.90
C GLU A 61 2.62 -0.25 17.19
N GLU A 62 2.87 0.80 16.39
CA GLU A 62 2.27 2.11 16.56
C GLU A 62 0.74 2.11 16.38
N TRP A 63 0.17 1.15 15.65
CA TRP A 63 -1.28 1.06 15.44
C TRP A 63 -2.01 0.65 16.72
N MET A 64 -1.45 -0.29 17.49
CA MET A 64 -2.05 -0.79 18.74
C MET A 64 -2.17 0.28 19.83
N THR A 65 -1.38 1.34 19.73
CA THR A 65 -1.37 2.45 20.70
C THR A 65 -2.08 3.70 20.17
N TYR A 66 -2.62 3.63 18.95
CA TYR A 66 -3.36 4.73 18.36
C TYR A 66 -4.78 4.77 18.89
N GLU A 67 -5.19 5.89 19.49
CA GLU A 67 -6.53 6.08 20.09
C GLU A 67 -7.43 7.03 19.27
N GLY A 68 -6.99 7.47 18.09
CA GLY A 68 -7.80 8.32 17.20
C GLY A 68 -8.90 7.53 16.49
N ASP A 69 -10.02 8.18 16.20
CA ASP A 69 -11.15 7.65 15.43
C ASP A 69 -10.94 7.73 13.90
N ASP A 70 -9.91 8.45 13.47
CA ASP A 70 -9.47 8.65 12.09
C ASP A 70 -8.43 7.60 11.63
N PHE A 71 -8.44 6.38 12.19
CA PHE A 71 -7.45 5.35 11.88
C PHE A 71 -7.40 5.04 10.38
N TYR A 72 -8.53 4.66 9.78
CA TYR A 72 -8.58 4.29 8.36
C TYR A 72 -8.31 5.46 7.42
N GLU A 73 -8.73 6.68 7.77
CA GLU A 73 -8.37 7.89 7.00
C GLU A 73 -6.84 8.10 6.96
N ASN A 74 -6.16 7.86 8.10
CA ASN A 74 -4.71 7.92 8.14
C ASN A 74 -4.05 6.78 7.36
N ILE A 75 -4.57 5.55 7.47
CA ILE A 75 -4.03 4.39 6.75
C ILE A 75 -4.18 4.57 5.25
N GLU A 76 -5.33 5.00 4.77
CA GLU A 76 -5.58 5.32 3.36
C GLU A 76 -4.54 6.30 2.85
N ARG A 77 -4.34 7.42 3.55
CA ARG A 77 -3.37 8.45 3.18
C ARG A 77 -1.93 7.91 3.16
N ILE A 78 -1.53 7.19 4.20
CA ILE A 78 -0.18 6.64 4.34
C ILE A 78 0.11 5.62 3.23
N LEU A 79 -0.79 4.66 3.02
CA LEU A 79 -0.61 3.59 2.04
C LEU A 79 -0.69 4.13 0.62
N SER A 80 -1.59 5.07 0.34
CA SER A 80 -1.66 5.72 -0.98
C SER A 80 -0.35 6.44 -1.30
N ASN A 81 0.19 7.24 -0.36
CA ASN A 81 1.47 7.91 -0.52
C ASN A 81 2.61 6.91 -0.78
N LEU A 82 2.62 5.78 -0.06
CA LEU A 82 3.61 4.73 -0.21
C LEU A 82 3.53 4.06 -1.59
N LEU A 83 2.34 3.69 -2.03
CA LEU A 83 2.08 3.08 -3.34
C LEU A 83 2.41 4.05 -4.49
N CYS A 84 2.03 5.32 -4.38
CA CYS A 84 2.42 6.36 -5.34
C CYS A 84 3.95 6.51 -5.44
N ASN A 85 4.65 6.50 -4.31
CA ASN A 85 6.11 6.54 -4.25
C ASN A 85 6.78 5.30 -4.87
N MET A 86 6.18 4.12 -4.67
CA MET A 86 6.68 2.90 -5.29
C MET A 86 6.46 2.94 -6.82
N LYS A 87 5.32 3.46 -7.27
CA LYS A 87 5.00 3.65 -8.69
C LYS A 87 5.96 4.63 -9.36
N SER A 88 6.28 5.76 -8.74
CA SER A 88 7.22 6.75 -9.31
C SER A 88 8.67 6.24 -9.39
N LYS A 89 8.98 5.16 -8.68
CA LYS A 89 10.27 4.43 -8.73
C LYS A 89 10.22 3.20 -9.65
N ASP A 90 9.20 3.08 -10.50
CA ASP A 90 9.01 1.97 -11.44
C ASP A 90 8.96 0.58 -10.76
N THR A 91 8.55 0.52 -9.49
CA THR A 91 8.56 -0.73 -8.70
C THR A 91 7.61 -1.77 -9.29
N PHE A 92 6.52 -1.33 -9.93
CA PHE A 92 5.46 -2.19 -10.46
C PHE A 92 5.69 -2.65 -11.91
N ASP A 93 6.68 -2.11 -12.62
CA ASP A 93 6.93 -2.39 -14.05
C ASP A 93 7.31 -3.84 -14.33
N LYS A 94 7.89 -4.51 -13.31
CA LYS A 94 8.33 -5.91 -13.40
C LYS A 94 7.23 -6.90 -13.03
N LEU A 95 6.06 -6.41 -12.64
CA LEU A 95 4.94 -7.29 -12.29
C LEU A 95 4.37 -7.92 -13.55
N THR A 96 4.13 -9.23 -13.45
CA THR A 96 3.53 -10.04 -14.51
C THR A 96 2.04 -10.23 -14.25
N ILE A 97 1.38 -9.20 -13.69
CA ILE A 97 -0.07 -9.19 -13.43
C ILE A 97 -0.76 -8.60 -14.66
N MET A 98 -1.89 -9.18 -15.06
CA MET A 98 -2.75 -8.63 -16.09
C MET A 98 -3.35 -7.31 -15.62
N LYS A 99 -3.22 -6.26 -16.44
CA LYS A 99 -3.83 -4.95 -16.16
C LYS A 99 -5.24 -4.87 -16.77
N PRO A 100 -6.14 -4.04 -16.21
CA PRO A 100 -5.93 -3.26 -15.00
C PRO A 100 -6.01 -4.12 -13.74
N PHE A 101 -5.22 -3.76 -12.73
CA PHE A 101 -5.39 -4.27 -11.37
C PHE A 101 -5.22 -3.13 -10.36
N SER A 102 -5.82 -3.30 -9.18
CA SER A 102 -5.87 -2.27 -8.16
C SER A 102 -5.20 -2.71 -6.85
N PHE A 103 -4.77 -1.74 -6.05
CA PHE A 103 -4.49 -1.93 -4.63
C PHE A 103 -5.65 -1.34 -3.83
N VAL A 104 -6.27 -2.15 -2.97
CA VAL A 104 -7.50 -1.77 -2.25
C VAL A 104 -7.27 -1.90 -0.75
N LEU A 105 -7.58 -0.85 0.00
CA LEU A 105 -7.66 -0.91 1.46
C LEU A 105 -8.99 -1.57 1.86
N VAL A 106 -8.91 -2.59 2.70
CA VAL A 106 -10.07 -3.30 3.24
C VAL A 106 -10.06 -3.32 4.76
N ASP A 107 -11.24 -3.44 5.36
CA ASP A 107 -11.40 -3.63 6.81
C ASP A 107 -11.23 -5.11 7.23
N ASP A 108 -11.50 -5.40 8.50
CA ASP A 108 -11.40 -6.75 9.08
C ASP A 108 -12.37 -7.76 8.47
N ASP A 109 -13.52 -7.29 7.97
CA ASP A 109 -14.58 -8.09 7.32
C ASP A 109 -14.36 -8.20 5.79
N LYS A 110 -13.23 -7.72 5.28
CA LYS A 110 -12.87 -7.61 3.85
C LYS A 110 -13.78 -6.65 3.07
N GLU A 111 -14.49 -5.74 3.74
CA GLU A 111 -15.22 -4.68 3.07
C GLU A 111 -14.24 -3.62 2.56
N THR A 112 -14.48 -3.15 1.33
CA THR A 112 -13.65 -2.10 0.72
C THR A 112 -13.83 -0.78 1.45
N ILE A 113 -12.71 -0.22 1.91
CA ILE A 113 -12.64 1.13 2.47
C ILE A 113 -12.32 2.12 1.34
N ALA A 114 -11.25 1.85 0.58
CA ALA A 114 -10.78 2.75 -0.47
C ALA A 114 -9.96 2.01 -1.54
N GLU A 115 -10.11 2.41 -2.80
CA GLU A 115 -9.15 2.09 -3.86
C GLU A 115 -7.95 3.04 -3.73
N LEU A 116 -6.77 2.50 -3.47
CA LEU A 116 -5.56 3.30 -3.18
C LEU A 116 -4.77 3.64 -4.44
N LEU A 117 -4.69 2.67 -5.36
CA LEU A 117 -3.93 2.82 -6.60
C LEU A 117 -4.45 1.89 -7.69
N LEU A 118 -4.81 2.45 -8.84
CA LEU A 118 -5.08 1.70 -10.06
C LEU A 118 -3.83 1.63 -10.95
N LEU A 119 -3.50 0.45 -11.43
CA LEU A 119 -2.48 0.20 -12.44
C LEU A 119 -3.15 -0.28 -13.73
N ASP A 120 -3.33 0.65 -14.65
CA ASP A 120 -3.86 0.41 -15.99
C ASP A 120 -2.83 0.88 -17.04
N ASP A 121 -2.87 0.31 -18.25
CA ASP A 121 -1.93 0.68 -19.33
C ASP A 121 -2.23 2.07 -19.93
N ASP A 122 -3.49 2.52 -19.84
CA ASP A 122 -3.96 3.76 -20.47
C ASP A 122 -4.44 4.83 -19.48
N THR A 123 -4.55 4.53 -18.17
CA THR A 123 -5.18 5.43 -17.20
C THR A 123 -4.50 5.43 -15.82
N LEU A 124 -4.04 6.59 -15.36
CA LEU A 124 -3.63 6.81 -13.96
C LEU A 124 -4.79 7.47 -13.21
N LEU A 125 -5.58 6.67 -12.47
CA LEU A 125 -6.52 7.22 -11.48
C LEU A 125 -5.75 7.42 -10.17
N VAL A 126 -5.53 8.68 -9.83
CA VAL A 126 -5.03 9.13 -8.53
C VAL A 126 -6.15 9.96 -7.92
N ASN A 127 -6.51 9.71 -6.66
CA ASN A 127 -7.52 10.51 -5.97
C ASN A 127 -7.05 11.99 -5.94
N GLU A 128 -7.87 12.92 -6.45
CA GLU A 128 -7.50 14.34 -6.63
C GLU A 128 -7.21 15.07 -5.30
N GLU A 129 -7.75 14.59 -4.18
CA GLU A 129 -7.43 15.12 -2.85
C GLU A 129 -6.05 14.69 -2.35
N LEU A 130 -5.53 13.53 -2.80
CA LEU A 130 -4.21 13.06 -2.43
C LEU A 130 -3.09 13.85 -3.12
N LEU A 131 -3.29 14.26 -4.38
CA LEU A 131 -2.30 15.02 -5.16
C LEU A 131 -1.87 16.35 -4.52
N LYS A 132 -2.73 16.99 -3.71
CA LYS A 132 -2.41 18.27 -3.07
C LYS A 132 -1.58 18.13 -1.79
N GLY A 133 -1.62 16.98 -1.12
CA GLY A 133 -0.83 16.70 0.09
C GLY A 133 0.41 15.85 -0.17
N LEU A 134 0.46 15.16 -1.32
CA LEU A 134 1.55 14.26 -1.69
C LEU A 134 2.89 14.99 -1.80
N ASP A 135 2.94 16.16 -2.47
CA ASP A 135 4.20 16.87 -2.76
C ASP A 135 4.94 17.27 -1.47
N GLU A 136 4.25 17.86 -0.49
CA GLU A 136 4.89 18.33 0.74
C GLU A 136 5.34 17.18 1.66
N GLU A 137 4.57 16.09 1.74
CA GLU A 137 4.91 14.93 2.55
C GLU A 137 5.95 14.02 1.89
N LEU A 138 5.96 13.91 0.55
CA LEU A 138 7.05 13.28 -0.21
C LEU A 138 8.36 14.00 0.03
N ASP A 139 8.37 15.33 -0.10
CA ASP A 139 9.60 16.10 0.04
C ASP A 139 10.18 15.96 1.45
N ALA A 140 9.32 15.95 2.47
CA ALA A 140 9.73 15.70 3.84
C ALA A 140 10.28 14.26 4.04
N PHE A 141 9.61 13.26 3.47
CA PHE A 141 10.06 11.86 3.54
C PHE A 141 11.38 11.63 2.78
N LEU A 142 11.51 12.16 1.56
CA LEU A 142 12.71 12.08 0.75
C LEU A 142 13.88 12.80 1.42
N LYS A 143 13.63 13.96 2.05
CA LYS A 143 14.66 14.68 2.80
C LYS A 143 15.14 13.87 4.00
N ASP A 144 14.25 13.27 4.77
CA ASP A 144 14.59 12.44 5.93
C ASP A 144 15.34 11.15 5.54
N LEU A 145 15.08 10.62 4.33
CA LEU A 145 15.81 9.48 3.75
C LEU A 145 17.21 9.87 3.24
N LEU A 146 17.36 11.06 2.65
CA LEU A 146 18.62 11.56 2.09
C LEU A 146 19.57 12.16 3.15
N GLU A 147 19.06 12.53 4.32
CA GLU A 147 19.84 13.06 5.45
C GLU A 147 20.43 11.95 6.37
N LYS A 148 20.37 10.67 5.95
CA LYS A 148 21.01 9.53 6.64
C LYS A 148 22.15 8.87 5.85
#